data_AF-A0A4U1MP84-F1
#
_entry.id   AF-A0A4U1MP84-F1
#
_cell.length_a   1.000
_cell.length_b   1.000
_cell.length_c   1.000
_cell.angle_alpha   90.00
_cell.angle_beta   90.00
_cell.angle_gamma   90.00
#
_symmetry.space_group_name_H-M   'P 1'
#
loop_
_entity.id
_entity.type
_entity.pdbx_description
1 polymer ?
#
loop_
_entity_poly.entity_id
_entity_poly.type
_entity_poly.pdbx_seq_one_letter_code
_entity_poly.pdbx_strand_id
1 'polypeptide(L)'
;MFVWRNIYRGLLMGVSDLIPGVSGGTIAMVLGIYRRLISGINGLMSKNWKKELGFFIPLLIGVGLALLLVSQLMEKLLKHYPQPTFFFFIGLIVGVVPFLLRKVEYKKTFEPVHYGLLILAAVLIASTLFLKGEGTGEIMKSLSFTDYVLLFLSGWLASTAMILPGVSGSFVLLLLGSYHTVIHGLSSFQIPLLLTVGAGIIIGLSLTGKLISLLLKKYTVSTYSVMIGLVIGSVVVLYPGFKSDITLAVTSIGTLLLGLGTAFILGRIEHKQGITD
;
A
#
# COMPACT_ATOMS: atom_id res chain seq x y z
N MET A 1 27.74 15.12 8.83
CA MET A 1 27.51 14.57 10.18
C MET A 1 26.27 13.68 10.13
N PHE A 2 26.32 12.49 10.73
CA PHE A 2 25.19 11.55 10.72
C PHE A 2 24.13 11.97 11.74
N VAL A 3 22.86 11.93 11.35
CA VAL A 3 21.73 12.26 12.22
C VAL A 3 21.08 10.97 12.70
N TRP A 4 21.65 10.34 13.72
CA TRP A 4 21.21 9.04 14.24
C TRP A 4 19.76 9.00 14.73
N ARG A 5 19.20 10.16 15.14
CA ARG A 5 17.75 10.30 15.39
C ARG A 5 16.91 9.86 14.18
N ASN A 6 17.42 9.89 12.96
CA ASN A 6 16.61 9.46 11.82
C ASN A 6 16.30 7.95 11.83
N ILE A 7 16.96 7.14 12.68
CA ILE A 7 16.60 5.72 12.85
C ILE A 7 15.15 5.57 13.32
N TYR A 8 14.72 6.26 14.39
CA TYR A 8 13.33 6.12 14.86
C TYR A 8 12.32 6.63 13.83
N ARG A 9 12.69 7.68 13.08
CA ARG A 9 11.85 8.23 12.01
C ARG A 9 11.69 7.24 10.87
N GLY A 10 12.80 6.61 10.47
CA GLY A 10 12.82 5.55 9.47
C GLY A 10 12.05 4.32 9.92
N LEU A 11 12.14 3.95 11.20
CA LEU A 11 11.37 2.87 11.78
C LEU A 11 9.87 3.11 11.63
N LEU A 12 9.39 4.29 12.06
CA LEU A 12 7.97 4.65 11.95
C LEU A 12 7.49 4.69 10.49
N MET A 13 8.32 5.22 9.57
CA MET A 13 8.03 5.20 8.14
C MET A 13 7.95 3.79 7.57
N GLY A 14 8.90 2.91 7.91
CA GLY A 14 8.90 1.53 7.43
C GLY A 14 7.74 0.69 7.98
N VAL A 15 7.32 0.95 9.23
CA VAL A 15 6.11 0.35 9.80
C VAL A 15 4.88 0.75 8.99
N SER A 16 4.73 2.05 8.69
CA SER A 16 3.60 2.49 7.86
C SER A 16 3.64 1.90 6.44
N ASP A 17 4.82 1.81 5.82
CA ASP A 17 4.90 1.33 4.43
C ASP A 17 4.48 -0.14 4.26
N LEU A 18 4.58 -0.95 5.31
CA LEU A 18 4.10 -2.33 5.30
C LEU A 18 2.62 -2.48 5.68
N ILE A 19 2.05 -1.56 6.46
CA ILE A 19 0.64 -1.64 6.85
C ILE A 19 -0.22 -1.05 5.73
N PRO A 20 -1.10 -1.84 5.09
CA PRO A 20 -1.97 -1.34 4.03
C PRO A 20 -2.80 -0.13 4.48
N GLY A 21 -2.80 0.93 3.69
CA GLY A 21 -3.59 2.14 3.95
C GLY A 21 -2.87 3.19 4.78
N VAL A 22 -1.60 2.98 5.17
CA VAL A 22 -0.78 4.00 5.84
C VAL A 22 0.39 4.39 4.93
N SER A 23 0.51 5.66 4.54
CA SER A 23 1.62 6.11 3.69
C SER A 23 2.82 6.54 4.54
N GLY A 24 4.03 6.01 4.25
CA GLY A 24 5.27 6.51 4.83
C GLY A 24 5.55 7.98 4.53
N GLY A 25 5.00 8.50 3.42
CA GLY A 25 5.01 9.94 3.12
C GLY A 25 4.21 10.75 4.14
N THR A 26 3.03 10.27 4.54
CA THR A 26 2.22 10.88 5.60
C THR A 26 2.95 10.87 6.94
N ILE A 27 3.60 9.75 7.29
CA ILE A 27 4.42 9.68 8.52
C ILE A 27 5.62 10.63 8.45
N ALA A 28 6.28 10.75 7.29
CA ALA A 28 7.36 11.71 7.10
C ALA A 28 6.89 13.17 7.27
N MET A 29 5.66 13.50 6.85
CA MET A 29 5.04 14.81 7.05
C MET A 29 4.76 15.07 8.54
N VAL A 30 4.14 14.11 9.23
CA VAL A 30 3.87 14.17 10.68
C VAL A 30 5.16 14.34 11.50
N LEU A 31 6.24 13.67 11.09
CA LEU A 31 7.56 13.78 11.73
C LEU A 31 8.34 15.04 11.32
N GLY A 32 7.79 15.88 10.43
CA GLY A 32 8.40 17.12 9.96
C GLY A 32 9.64 16.92 9.09
N ILE A 33 9.84 15.73 8.53
CA ILE A 33 11.01 15.40 7.70
C ILE A 33 10.72 15.31 6.21
N TYR A 34 9.46 15.40 5.78
CA TYR A 34 9.08 15.23 4.38
C TYR A 34 9.82 16.20 3.43
N ARG A 35 9.86 17.50 3.73
CA ARG A 35 10.59 18.48 2.90
C ARG A 35 12.10 18.16 2.83
N ARG A 36 12.70 17.69 3.94
CA ARG A 36 14.10 17.26 3.96
C ARG A 36 14.32 15.97 3.16
N LEU A 37 13.38 15.03 3.19
CA LEU A 37 13.39 13.80 2.41
C LEU A 37 13.40 14.11 0.92
N ILE A 38 12.44 14.93 0.45
CA ILE A 38 12.32 15.31 -0.97
C ILE A 38 13.56 16.08 -1.46
N SER A 39 14.00 17.10 -0.71
CA SER A 39 15.20 17.86 -1.07
C SER A 39 16.47 16.99 -1.05
N GLY A 40 16.57 16.07 -0.10
CA GLY A 40 17.67 15.12 0.00
C GLY A 40 17.74 14.15 -1.19
N ILE A 41 16.60 13.66 -1.68
CA ILE A 41 16.54 12.78 -2.86
C ILE A 41 17.12 13.50 -4.08
N ASN A 42 16.71 14.75 -4.31
CA ASN A 42 17.28 15.58 -5.38
C ASN A 42 18.79 15.83 -5.18
N GLY A 43 19.21 16.01 -3.93
CA GLY A 43 20.62 16.19 -3.54
C GLY A 43 21.48 14.94 -3.78
N LEU A 44 20.93 13.73 -3.63
CA LEU A 44 21.62 12.47 -3.93
C LEU A 44 21.94 12.33 -5.43
N MET A 45 21.15 12.95 -6.31
CA MET A 45 21.40 12.99 -7.75
C MET A 45 22.38 14.10 -8.16
N SER A 46 22.91 14.86 -7.20
CA SER A 46 23.83 15.98 -7.43
C SER A 46 25.29 15.65 -7.06
N LYS A 47 26.24 16.54 -7.42
CA LYS A 47 27.66 16.44 -7.00
C LYS A 47 27.86 16.37 -5.47
N ASN A 48 26.86 16.78 -4.67
CA ASN A 48 26.95 16.85 -3.21
C ASN A 48 26.33 15.62 -2.49
N TRP A 49 26.08 14.50 -3.18
CA TRP A 49 25.41 13.31 -2.62
C TRP A 49 25.98 12.82 -1.27
N LYS A 50 27.30 12.95 -1.05
CA LYS A 50 27.96 12.58 0.21
C LYS A 50 27.41 13.33 1.44
N LYS A 51 26.95 14.58 1.26
CA LYS A 51 26.37 15.39 2.35
C LYS A 51 24.99 14.86 2.77
N GLU A 52 24.27 14.23 1.85
CA GLU A 52 22.94 13.67 2.08
C GLU A 52 22.98 12.32 2.81
N LEU A 53 24.09 11.57 2.70
CA LEU A 53 24.27 10.28 3.38
C LEU A 53 24.07 10.37 4.90
N GLY A 54 24.45 11.48 5.52
CA GLY A 54 24.26 11.69 6.96
C GLY A 54 22.79 11.70 7.39
N PHE A 55 21.88 12.04 6.48
CA PHE A 55 20.44 12.00 6.68
C PHE A 55 19.86 10.62 6.30
N PHE A 56 20.23 10.10 5.11
CA PHE A 56 19.63 8.89 4.54
C PHE A 56 20.10 7.60 5.18
N ILE A 57 21.38 7.45 5.53
CA ILE A 57 21.87 6.18 6.09
C ILE A 57 21.13 5.81 7.38
N PRO A 58 21.02 6.69 8.40
CA PRO A 58 20.29 6.34 9.61
C PRO A 58 18.79 6.15 9.35
N LEU A 59 18.20 6.90 8.39
CA LEU A 59 16.81 6.73 7.99
C LEU A 59 16.57 5.35 7.37
N LEU A 60 17.41 4.94 6.41
CA LEU A 60 17.32 3.65 5.72
C LEU A 60 17.58 2.47 6.66
N ILE A 61 18.46 2.63 7.65
CA ILE A 61 18.63 1.64 8.72
C ILE A 61 17.31 1.46 9.48
N GLY A 62 16.65 2.56 9.84
CA GLY A 62 15.33 2.51 10.48
C GLY A 62 14.27 1.82 9.63
N VAL A 63 14.17 2.21 8.36
CA VAL A 63 13.23 1.59 7.40
C VAL A 63 13.53 0.10 7.24
N GLY A 64 14.78 -0.28 7.02
CA GLY A 64 15.20 -1.67 6.88
C GLY A 64 14.87 -2.49 8.12
N LEU A 65 15.14 -1.98 9.33
CA LEU A 65 14.79 -2.66 10.57
C LEU A 65 13.27 -2.84 10.71
N ALA A 66 12.48 -1.82 10.38
CA ALA A 66 11.03 -1.94 10.38
C ALA A 66 10.54 -2.95 9.34
N LEU A 67 11.11 -2.96 8.13
CA LEU A 67 10.76 -3.94 7.11
C LEU A 67 10.98 -5.37 7.59
N LEU A 68 12.09 -5.64 8.26
CA LEU A 68 12.39 -6.96 8.82
C LEU A 68 11.44 -7.35 9.95
N LEU A 69 11.26 -6.48 10.94
CA LEU A 69 10.44 -6.79 12.12
C LEU A 69 8.96 -6.92 11.77
N VAL A 70 8.44 -5.99 10.97
CA VAL A 70 7.03 -5.96 10.60
C VAL A 70 6.70 -7.04 9.57
N SER A 71 7.58 -7.36 8.61
CA SER A 71 7.32 -8.48 7.70
C SER A 71 7.24 -9.81 8.46
N GLN A 72 8.11 -10.06 9.44
CA GLN A 72 8.03 -11.26 10.28
C GLN A 72 6.73 -11.31 11.10
N LEU A 73 6.30 -10.17 11.64
CA LEU A 73 5.03 -10.08 12.37
C LEU A 73 3.85 -10.35 11.42
N MET A 74 3.81 -9.69 10.26
CA MET A 74 2.75 -9.85 9.27
C MET A 74 2.69 -11.28 8.73
N GLU A 75 3.84 -11.91 8.46
CA GLU A 75 3.93 -13.32 8.05
C GLU A 75 3.32 -14.24 9.11
N LYS A 76 3.65 -14.03 10.39
CA LYS A 76 3.08 -14.81 11.50
C LYS A 76 1.56 -14.62 11.60
N LEU A 77 1.07 -13.39 11.47
CA LEU A 77 -0.36 -13.07 11.51
C LEU A 77 -1.11 -13.68 10.33
N LEU A 78 -0.59 -13.56 9.11
CA LEU A 78 -1.18 -14.16 7.91
C LEU A 78 -1.19 -15.68 7.97
N LYS A 79 -0.14 -16.29 8.56
CA LYS A 79 -0.04 -17.75 8.68
C LYS A 79 -0.94 -18.34 9.78
N HIS A 80 -0.98 -17.74 10.97
CA HIS A 80 -1.68 -18.30 12.13
C HIS A 80 -3.07 -17.70 12.36
N TYR A 81 -3.28 -16.44 11.94
CA TYR A 81 -4.53 -15.71 12.10
C TYR A 81 -5.00 -15.07 10.78
N PRO A 82 -5.11 -15.83 9.66
CA PRO A 82 -5.46 -15.28 8.36
C PRO A 82 -6.81 -14.56 8.37
N GLN A 83 -7.84 -15.18 8.98
CA GLN A 83 -9.19 -14.61 8.99
C GLN A 83 -9.22 -13.25 9.73
N PRO A 84 -8.78 -13.10 10.99
CA PRO A 84 -8.69 -11.79 11.63
C PRO A 84 -7.84 -10.77 10.87
N THR A 85 -6.73 -11.20 10.25
CA THR A 85 -5.83 -10.30 9.50
C THR A 85 -6.48 -9.77 8.23
N PHE A 86 -7.16 -10.62 7.45
CA PHE A 86 -7.91 -10.18 6.27
C PHE A 86 -9.10 -9.31 6.64
N PHE A 87 -9.79 -9.59 7.74
CA PHE A 87 -10.85 -8.71 8.25
C PHE A 87 -10.31 -7.33 8.67
N PHE A 88 -9.13 -7.26 9.28
CA PHE A 88 -8.44 -5.99 9.54
C PHE A 88 -8.17 -5.21 8.25
N PHE A 89 -7.64 -5.87 7.21
CA PHE A 89 -7.41 -5.25 5.90
C PHE A 89 -8.70 -4.79 5.23
N ILE A 90 -9.78 -5.58 5.30
CA ILE A 90 -11.11 -5.17 4.81
C ILE A 90 -11.59 -3.92 5.57
N GLY A 91 -11.42 -3.88 6.89
CA GLY A 91 -11.73 -2.70 7.70
C GLY A 91 -10.98 -1.46 7.22
N LEU A 92 -9.67 -1.57 6.97
CA LEU A 92 -8.85 -0.49 6.41
C LEU A 92 -9.35 -0.05 5.02
N ILE A 93 -9.60 -1.00 4.13
CA ILE A 93 -10.12 -0.75 2.78
C ILE A 93 -11.45 0.01 2.85
N VAL A 94 -12.42 -0.52 3.58
CA VAL A 94 -13.76 0.08 3.73
C VAL A 94 -13.66 1.48 4.36
N GLY A 95 -12.74 1.68 5.31
CA GLY A 95 -12.51 2.99 5.92
C GLY A 95 -11.92 4.04 4.97
N VAL A 96 -11.09 3.63 4.00
CA VAL A 96 -10.47 4.53 3.00
C VAL A 96 -11.42 4.90 1.85
N VAL A 97 -12.37 4.04 1.47
CA VAL A 97 -13.31 4.30 0.35
C VAL A 97 -14.06 5.63 0.48
N PRO A 98 -14.69 5.98 1.63
CA PRO A 98 -15.34 7.26 1.82
C PRO A 98 -14.41 8.47 1.66
N PHE A 99 -13.14 8.33 2.06
CA PHE A 99 -12.15 9.39 1.90
C PHE A 99 -11.83 9.62 0.43
N LEU A 100 -11.61 8.56 -0.35
CA LEU A 100 -11.36 8.66 -1.80
C LEU A 100 -12.56 9.28 -2.53
N LEU A 101 -13.79 8.88 -2.19
CA LEU A 101 -15.02 9.44 -2.77
C LEU A 101 -15.19 10.93 -2.44
N ARG A 102 -14.94 11.34 -1.20
CA ARG A 102 -15.03 12.74 -0.78
C ARG A 102 -13.93 13.61 -1.40
N LYS A 103 -12.72 13.07 -1.58
CA LYS A 103 -11.58 13.80 -2.16
C LYS A 103 -11.83 14.30 -3.59
N VAL A 104 -12.69 13.60 -4.34
CA VAL A 104 -13.12 14.04 -5.68
C VAL A 104 -14.52 14.65 -5.70
N GLU A 105 -15.12 14.92 -4.55
CA GLU A 105 -16.50 15.44 -4.44
C GLU A 105 -17.48 14.64 -5.31
N TYR A 106 -17.43 13.30 -5.22
CA TYR A 106 -18.11 12.39 -6.16
C TYR A 106 -19.58 12.75 -6.44
N LYS A 107 -20.30 13.31 -5.45
CA LYS A 107 -21.70 13.75 -5.59
C LYS A 107 -21.91 14.84 -6.65
N LYS A 108 -20.90 15.66 -6.92
CA LYS A 108 -20.94 16.75 -7.92
C LYS A 108 -20.21 16.39 -9.21
N THR A 109 -19.19 15.54 -9.12
CA THR A 109 -18.26 15.28 -10.23
C THR A 109 -18.53 13.96 -10.95
N PHE A 110 -19.18 12.99 -10.31
CA PHE A 110 -19.43 11.71 -10.96
C PHE A 110 -20.53 11.84 -12.01
N GLU A 111 -20.22 11.29 -13.17
CA GLU A 111 -21.10 11.18 -14.33
C GLU A 111 -21.31 9.68 -14.59
N PRO A 112 -22.27 9.27 -15.42
CA PRO A 112 -22.52 7.86 -15.70
C PRO A 112 -21.27 7.07 -16.12
N VAL A 113 -20.35 7.71 -16.88
CA VAL A 113 -19.07 7.10 -17.26
C VAL A 113 -18.19 6.76 -16.06
N HIS A 114 -18.21 7.59 -15.01
CA HIS A 114 -17.42 7.39 -13.79
C HIS A 114 -17.93 6.20 -12.97
N TYR A 115 -19.26 6.05 -12.86
CA TYR A 115 -19.86 4.85 -12.27
C TYR A 115 -19.55 3.59 -13.10
N GLY A 116 -19.59 3.70 -14.43
CA GLY A 116 -19.21 2.61 -15.34
C GLY A 116 -17.76 2.16 -15.15
N LEU A 117 -16.81 3.10 -15.07
CA LEU A 117 -15.39 2.81 -14.82
C LEU A 117 -15.15 2.16 -13.45
N LEU A 118 -15.85 2.64 -12.41
CA LEU A 118 -15.78 2.08 -11.07
C LEU A 118 -16.27 0.63 -11.06
N ILE A 119 -17.45 0.36 -11.63
CA ILE A 119 -18.02 -0.99 -11.69
C ILE A 119 -17.13 -1.91 -12.51
N LEU A 120 -16.64 -1.46 -13.67
CA LEU A 120 -15.73 -2.23 -14.50
C LEU A 120 -14.46 -2.62 -13.74
N ALA A 121 -13.83 -1.67 -13.05
CA ALA A 121 -12.63 -1.94 -12.26
C ALA A 121 -12.90 -2.89 -11.08
N ALA A 122 -14.03 -2.75 -10.41
CA ALA A 122 -14.44 -3.66 -9.33
C ALA A 122 -14.66 -5.08 -9.84
N VAL A 123 -15.35 -5.24 -10.97
CA VAL A 123 -15.61 -6.54 -11.60
C VAL A 123 -14.32 -7.18 -12.11
N LEU A 124 -13.41 -6.40 -12.72
CA LEU A 124 -12.11 -6.91 -13.20
C LEU A 124 -11.24 -7.46 -12.07
N ILE A 125 -11.25 -6.83 -10.89
CA ILE A 125 -10.53 -7.37 -9.73
C ILE A 125 -11.27 -8.53 -9.11
N ALA A 126 -12.59 -8.43 -8.91
CA ALA A 126 -13.38 -9.51 -8.35
C ALA A 126 -13.35 -10.77 -9.23
N SER A 127 -13.22 -10.63 -10.56
CA SER A 127 -13.15 -11.77 -11.48
C SER A 127 -11.89 -12.61 -11.30
N THR A 128 -10.85 -12.07 -10.65
CA THR A 128 -9.65 -12.84 -10.28
C THR A 128 -9.96 -13.98 -9.32
N LEU A 129 -11.10 -13.94 -8.61
CA LEU A 129 -11.61 -15.06 -7.81
C LEU A 129 -12.01 -16.28 -8.64
N PHE A 130 -12.42 -16.09 -9.90
CA PHE A 130 -12.73 -17.21 -10.78
C PHE A 130 -11.46 -17.80 -11.43
N LEU A 131 -10.38 -17.01 -11.47
CA LEU A 131 -9.08 -17.43 -12.01
C LEU A 131 -8.21 -18.10 -10.93
N LYS A 132 -8.30 -17.63 -9.68
CA LYS A 132 -7.70 -18.26 -8.51
C LYS A 132 -8.69 -19.31 -7.99
N GLY A 133 -8.42 -20.59 -8.24
CA GLY A 133 -9.16 -21.69 -7.57
C GLY A 133 -9.19 -21.53 -6.04
N GLU A 134 -10.05 -22.30 -5.36
CA GLU A 134 -10.60 -22.13 -3.99
C GLU A 134 -9.66 -21.72 -2.81
N GLY A 135 -8.35 -21.55 -3.01
CA GLY A 135 -7.40 -21.06 -2.01
C GLY A 135 -7.15 -19.54 -2.07
N THR A 136 -7.97 -18.75 -1.38
CA THR A 136 -7.64 -17.34 -1.10
C THR A 136 -6.44 -17.26 -0.14
N GLY A 137 -5.34 -16.65 -0.60
CA GLY A 137 -4.18 -16.34 0.26
C GLY A 137 -3.11 -17.42 0.37
N GLU A 138 -3.09 -18.44 -0.48
CA GLU A 138 -1.96 -19.37 -0.52
C GLU A 138 -0.67 -18.68 -0.98
N ILE A 139 0.41 -18.91 -0.23
CA ILE A 139 1.75 -18.51 -0.63
C ILE A 139 2.06 -19.24 -1.93
N MET A 140 2.43 -18.49 -2.98
CA MET A 140 2.96 -19.09 -4.22
C MET A 140 4.32 -19.73 -3.91
N LYS A 141 4.31 -20.99 -3.46
CA LYS A 141 5.50 -21.73 -2.99
C LYS A 141 6.44 -22.15 -4.14
N SER A 142 5.93 -22.21 -5.37
CA SER A 142 6.71 -22.37 -6.59
C SER A 142 6.37 -21.24 -7.56
N LEU A 143 7.16 -20.17 -7.53
CA LEU A 143 6.97 -19.04 -8.43
C LEU A 143 7.34 -19.45 -9.85
N SER A 144 6.35 -19.55 -10.72
CA SER A 144 6.51 -19.68 -12.16
C SER A 144 7.04 -18.37 -12.78
N PHE A 145 7.45 -18.43 -14.04
CA PHE A 145 7.81 -17.22 -14.78
C PHE A 145 6.67 -16.19 -14.79
N THR A 146 5.42 -16.64 -14.95
CA THR A 146 4.22 -15.80 -14.91
C THR A 146 4.08 -15.08 -13.57
N ASP A 147 4.42 -15.76 -12.48
CA ASP A 147 4.34 -15.20 -11.14
C ASP A 147 5.36 -14.07 -10.94
N TYR A 148 6.58 -14.23 -11.44
CA TYR A 148 7.58 -13.16 -11.43
C TYR A 148 7.15 -11.97 -12.29
N VAL A 149 6.52 -12.20 -13.45
CA VAL A 149 5.95 -11.11 -14.26
C VAL A 149 4.84 -10.38 -13.50
N LEU A 150 3.94 -11.10 -12.83
CA LEU A 150 2.88 -10.50 -12.01
C LEU A 150 3.44 -9.73 -10.81
N LEU A 151 4.49 -10.24 -10.15
CA LEU A 151 5.17 -9.55 -9.05
C LEU A 151 5.88 -8.28 -9.53
N PHE A 152 6.53 -8.33 -10.69
CA PHE A 152 7.13 -7.17 -11.33
C PHE A 152 6.08 -6.09 -11.63
N LEU A 153 4.98 -6.47 -12.29
CA LEU A 153 3.86 -5.58 -12.58
C LEU A 153 3.20 -5.05 -11.30
N SER A 154 3.14 -5.85 -10.24
CA SER A 154 2.64 -5.44 -8.94
C SER A 154 3.52 -4.38 -8.30
N GLY A 155 4.84 -4.58 -8.31
CA GLY A 155 5.81 -3.58 -7.84
C GLY A 155 5.74 -2.29 -8.67
N TRP A 156 5.63 -2.44 -10.00
CA TRP A 156 5.41 -1.32 -10.92
C TRP A 156 4.15 -0.56 -10.54
N LEU A 157 2.98 -1.19 -10.46
CA LEU A 157 1.73 -0.52 -10.11
C LEU A 157 1.78 0.06 -8.70
N ALA A 158 2.40 -0.62 -7.73
CA ALA A 158 2.57 -0.12 -6.37
C ALA A 158 3.42 1.16 -6.30
N SER A 159 4.36 1.36 -7.23
CA SER A 159 5.13 2.61 -7.32
C SER A 159 4.25 3.84 -7.57
N THR A 160 3.09 3.65 -8.20
CA THR A 160 2.16 4.75 -8.51
C THR A 160 1.53 5.31 -7.24
N ALA A 161 1.38 4.49 -6.19
CA ALA A 161 0.91 4.91 -4.89
C ALA A 161 1.90 5.85 -4.18
N MET A 162 3.21 5.73 -4.47
CA MET A 162 4.23 6.62 -3.88
C MET A 162 4.10 8.08 -4.38
N ILE A 163 3.31 8.32 -5.43
CA ILE A 163 3.09 9.65 -6.02
C ILE A 163 1.80 10.29 -5.49
N LEU A 164 0.83 9.48 -5.06
CA LEU A 164 -0.46 9.98 -4.60
C LEU A 164 -0.49 10.05 -3.07
N PRO A 165 -0.58 11.25 -2.47
CA PRO A 165 -0.72 11.37 -1.02
C PRO A 165 -2.03 10.70 -0.56
N GLY A 166 -1.90 9.81 0.42
CA GLY A 166 -3.00 9.03 1.00
C GLY A 166 -3.23 7.63 0.42
N VAL A 167 -2.37 7.15 -0.50
CA VAL A 167 -2.41 5.74 -0.98
C VAL A 167 -1.03 5.11 -0.76
N SER A 168 -0.97 4.00 -0.02
CA SER A 168 0.30 3.30 0.27
C SER A 168 0.60 2.23 -0.79
N GLY A 169 1.88 1.99 -1.10
CA GLY A 169 2.29 0.92 -2.02
C GLY A 169 1.87 -0.48 -1.57
N SER A 170 1.95 -0.78 -0.26
CA SER A 170 1.46 -2.04 0.33
C SER A 170 -0.03 -2.26 0.11
N PHE A 171 -0.82 -1.19 0.12
CA PHE A 171 -2.24 -1.25 -0.22
C PHE A 171 -2.45 -1.66 -1.67
N VAL A 172 -1.74 -1.05 -2.63
CA VAL A 172 -1.83 -1.48 -4.03
C VAL A 172 -1.38 -2.94 -4.21
N LEU A 173 -0.30 -3.37 -3.55
CA LEU A 173 0.12 -4.78 -3.56
C LEU A 173 -0.95 -5.71 -3.00
N LEU A 174 -1.69 -5.26 -1.98
CA LEU A 174 -2.80 -5.99 -1.40
C LEU A 174 -3.98 -6.10 -2.38
N LEU A 175 -4.34 -5.01 -3.07
CA LEU A 175 -5.38 -5.02 -4.11
C LEU A 175 -5.06 -5.99 -5.25
N LEU A 176 -3.78 -6.09 -5.62
CA LEU A 176 -3.30 -7.00 -6.67
C LEU A 176 -3.13 -8.45 -6.17
N GLY A 177 -3.34 -8.71 -4.87
CA GLY A 177 -3.18 -10.02 -4.26
C GLY A 177 -1.73 -10.50 -4.14
N SER A 178 -0.76 -9.60 -4.34
CA SER A 178 0.67 -9.89 -4.26
C SER A 178 1.27 -9.60 -2.88
N TYR A 179 0.52 -8.92 -2.00
CA TYR A 179 0.99 -8.51 -0.68
C TYR A 179 1.51 -9.67 0.17
N HIS A 180 0.76 -10.76 0.32
CA HIS A 180 1.19 -11.91 1.13
C HIS A 180 2.51 -12.51 0.60
N THR A 181 2.63 -12.66 -0.73
CA THR A 181 3.86 -13.14 -1.39
C THR A 181 5.04 -12.21 -1.14
N VAL A 182 4.84 -10.89 -1.15
CA VAL A 182 5.88 -9.90 -0.84
C VAL A 182 6.28 -9.94 0.64
N ILE A 183 5.32 -10.06 1.56
CA ILE A 183 5.58 -10.21 3.00
C ILE A 183 6.39 -11.47 3.27
N HIS A 184 6.01 -12.58 2.64
CA HIS A 184 6.73 -13.84 2.73
C HIS A 184 8.16 -13.68 2.20
N GLY A 185 8.33 -13.03 1.04
CA GLY A 185 9.65 -12.76 0.46
C GLY A 185 10.55 -11.90 1.35
N LEU A 186 9.98 -10.89 2.04
CA LEU A 186 10.69 -10.07 3.02
C LEU A 186 11.08 -10.88 4.26
N SER A 187 10.12 -11.63 4.83
CA SER A 187 10.35 -12.41 6.05
C SER A 187 11.31 -13.59 5.87
N SER A 188 11.36 -14.17 4.67
CA SER A 188 12.22 -15.32 4.33
C SER A 188 13.47 -14.94 3.53
N PHE A 189 13.70 -13.64 3.30
CA PHE A 189 14.82 -13.11 2.51
C PHE A 189 14.94 -13.76 1.12
N GLN A 190 13.82 -13.94 0.41
CA GLN A 190 13.82 -14.43 -0.98
C GLN A 190 14.31 -13.33 -1.93
N ILE A 191 15.63 -13.23 -2.06
CA ILE A 191 16.29 -12.18 -2.86
C ILE A 191 15.74 -12.08 -4.28
N PRO A 192 15.51 -13.16 -5.04
CA PRO A 192 14.95 -13.05 -6.40
C PRO A 192 13.60 -12.34 -6.42
N LEU A 193 12.69 -12.72 -5.53
CA LEU A 193 11.35 -12.10 -5.38
C LEU A 193 11.49 -10.61 -5.05
N LEU A 194 12.32 -10.27 -4.07
CA LEU A 194 12.54 -8.88 -3.64
C LEU A 194 13.16 -8.03 -4.76
N LEU A 195 14.12 -8.59 -5.51
CA LEU A 195 14.73 -7.92 -6.66
C LEU A 195 13.70 -7.69 -7.77
N THR A 196 12.83 -8.66 -8.06
CA THR A 196 11.77 -8.49 -9.07
C THR A 196 10.79 -7.39 -8.70
N VAL A 197 10.29 -7.40 -7.46
CA VAL A 197 9.36 -6.36 -6.97
C VAL A 197 10.06 -5.00 -6.92
N GLY A 198 11.30 -4.96 -6.40
CA GLY A 198 12.12 -3.75 -6.35
C GLY A 198 12.40 -3.17 -7.73
N ALA A 199 12.72 -4.01 -8.72
CA ALA A 199 12.90 -3.59 -10.11
C ALA A 199 11.61 -2.99 -10.68
N GLY A 200 10.46 -3.63 -10.43
CA GLY A 200 9.15 -3.10 -10.79
C GLY A 200 8.92 -1.71 -10.20
N ILE A 201 9.19 -1.52 -8.89
CA ILE A 201 9.04 -0.23 -8.21
C ILE A 201 9.93 0.84 -8.86
N ILE A 202 11.22 0.55 -9.06
CA ILE A 202 12.19 1.51 -9.61
C ILE A 202 11.81 1.92 -11.04
N ILE A 203 11.46 0.94 -11.87
CA ILE A 203 11.08 1.14 -13.27
C ILE A 203 9.74 1.89 -13.35
N GLY A 204 8.76 1.53 -12.53
CA GLY A 204 7.47 2.19 -12.44
C GLY A 204 7.58 3.67 -12.03
N LEU A 205 8.38 3.97 -10.99
CA LEU A 205 8.67 5.35 -10.58
C LEU A 205 9.26 6.17 -11.73
N SER A 206 10.18 5.57 -12.49
CA SER A 206 10.94 6.26 -13.53
C SER A 206 10.11 6.51 -14.81
N LEU A 207 9.36 5.52 -15.28
CA LEU A 207 8.66 5.56 -16.57
C LEU A 207 7.22 6.08 -16.47
N THR A 208 6.47 5.57 -15.49
CA THR A 208 5.02 5.76 -15.39
C THR A 208 4.64 6.76 -14.34
N GLY A 209 5.56 7.13 -13.46
CA GLY A 209 5.28 8.15 -12.46
C GLY A 209 4.82 9.48 -13.07
N LYS A 210 5.40 9.85 -14.22
CA LYS A 210 4.95 11.01 -15.00
C LYS A 210 3.56 10.79 -15.61
N LEU A 211 3.30 9.63 -16.20
CA LEU A 211 2.00 9.32 -16.83
C LEU A 211 0.86 9.32 -15.80
N ILE A 212 1.03 8.64 -14.67
CA ILE A 212 0.02 8.62 -13.62
C ILE A 212 -0.15 10.00 -13.00
N SER A 213 0.94 10.75 -12.80
CA SER A 213 0.82 12.15 -12.37
C SER A 213 0.03 13.00 -13.37
N LEU A 214 0.17 12.76 -14.67
CA LEU A 214 -0.62 13.45 -15.70
C LEU A 214 -2.10 13.02 -15.66
N LEU A 215 -2.39 11.73 -15.54
CA LEU A 215 -3.76 11.22 -15.42
C LEU A 215 -4.46 11.76 -14.17
N LEU A 216 -3.77 11.79 -13.03
CA LEU A 216 -4.30 12.34 -11.78
C LEU A 216 -4.55 13.85 -11.84
N LYS A 217 -3.84 14.60 -12.70
CA LYS A 217 -4.04 16.05 -12.88
C LYS A 217 -5.10 16.37 -13.93
N LYS A 218 -5.14 15.63 -15.04
CA LYS A 218 -6.01 15.92 -16.20
C LYS A 218 -7.32 15.13 -16.18
N TYR A 219 -7.29 13.90 -15.66
CA TYR A 219 -8.42 12.96 -15.60
C TYR A 219 -8.64 12.50 -14.14
N THR A 220 -8.63 13.45 -13.20
CA THR A 220 -8.69 13.16 -11.76
C THR A 220 -9.89 12.30 -11.40
N VAL A 221 -11.10 12.71 -11.80
CA VAL A 221 -12.34 12.01 -11.45
C VAL A 221 -12.35 10.59 -11.99
N SER A 222 -11.97 10.40 -13.26
CA SER A 222 -11.93 9.08 -13.90
C SER A 222 -10.87 8.17 -13.24
N THR A 223 -9.70 8.70 -12.92
CA THR A 223 -8.63 7.94 -12.24
C THR A 223 -9.09 7.49 -10.85
N TYR A 224 -9.68 8.38 -10.06
CA TYR A 224 -10.24 8.01 -8.76
C TYR A 224 -11.39 7.03 -8.86
N SER A 225 -12.23 7.12 -9.89
CA SER A 225 -13.32 6.17 -10.12
C SER A 225 -12.80 4.74 -10.32
N VAL A 226 -11.77 4.59 -11.16
CA VAL A 226 -11.07 3.31 -11.35
C VAL A 226 -10.46 2.83 -10.04
N MET A 227 -9.72 3.69 -9.32
CA MET A 227 -9.10 3.32 -8.04
C MET A 227 -10.12 2.85 -7.02
N ILE A 228 -11.23 3.57 -6.84
CA ILE A 228 -12.31 3.20 -5.91
C ILE A 228 -12.92 1.86 -6.33
N GLY A 229 -13.09 1.62 -7.63
CA GLY A 229 -13.55 0.34 -8.16
C GLY A 229 -12.61 -0.81 -7.81
N LEU A 230 -11.30 -0.67 -8.05
CA LEU A 230 -10.29 -1.66 -7.67
C LEU A 230 -10.32 -1.95 -6.16
N VAL A 231 -10.48 -0.90 -5.36
CA VAL A 231 -10.57 -0.99 -3.89
C VAL A 231 -11.81 -1.76 -3.44
N ILE A 232 -12.99 -1.44 -3.98
CA ILE A 232 -14.23 -2.15 -3.66
C ILE A 232 -14.15 -3.62 -4.12
N GLY A 233 -13.66 -3.88 -5.34
CA GLY A 233 -13.47 -5.23 -5.86
C GLY A 233 -12.55 -6.08 -4.98
N SER A 234 -11.49 -5.48 -4.44
CA SER A 234 -10.55 -6.19 -3.56
C SER A 234 -11.17 -6.67 -2.24
N VAL A 235 -12.21 -6.02 -1.73
CA VAL A 235 -12.92 -6.48 -0.52
C VAL A 235 -13.50 -7.87 -0.75
N VAL A 236 -14.06 -8.10 -1.94
CA VAL A 236 -14.62 -9.40 -2.33
C VAL A 236 -13.50 -10.43 -2.44
N VAL A 237 -12.37 -10.06 -3.05
CA VAL A 237 -11.20 -10.95 -3.22
C VAL A 237 -10.58 -11.36 -1.88
N LEU A 238 -10.54 -10.44 -0.91
CA LEU A 238 -9.90 -10.64 0.38
C LEU A 238 -10.82 -11.25 1.43
N TYR A 239 -12.12 -11.34 1.18
CA TYR A 239 -13.07 -11.85 2.15
C TYR A 239 -12.83 -13.35 2.40
N PRO A 240 -12.33 -13.73 3.60
CA PRO A 240 -11.94 -15.12 3.87
C PRO A 240 -13.13 -15.98 4.30
N GLY A 241 -14.34 -15.42 4.36
CA GLY A 241 -15.51 -16.06 4.98
C GLY A 241 -15.44 -16.08 6.51
N PHE A 242 -16.51 -16.59 7.12
CA PHE A 242 -16.53 -16.94 8.55
C PHE A 242 -16.41 -18.45 8.70
N LYS A 243 -15.43 -18.91 9.47
CA LYS A 243 -15.38 -20.29 9.95
C LYS A 243 -16.33 -20.47 11.14
N SER A 244 -16.72 -21.71 11.44
CA SER A 244 -17.70 -22.09 12.47
C SER A 244 -17.27 -21.86 13.94
N ASP A 245 -16.18 -21.13 14.18
CA ASP A 245 -15.68 -20.80 15.52
C ASP A 245 -16.12 -19.39 15.94
N ILE A 246 -16.90 -19.30 17.01
CA ILE A 246 -17.43 -18.05 17.57
C ILE A 246 -16.31 -17.12 18.04
N THR A 247 -15.26 -17.65 18.67
CA THR A 247 -14.13 -16.84 19.16
C THR A 247 -13.39 -16.20 18.00
N LEU A 248 -13.19 -16.97 16.93
CA LEU A 248 -12.57 -16.48 15.70
C LEU A 248 -13.45 -15.41 15.03
N ALA A 249 -14.77 -15.64 14.97
CA ALA A 249 -15.72 -14.67 14.42
C ALA A 249 -15.72 -13.34 15.20
N VAL A 250 -15.79 -13.40 16.54
CA VAL A 250 -15.72 -12.20 17.40
C VAL A 250 -14.40 -11.46 17.22
N THR A 251 -13.28 -12.20 17.17
CA THR A 251 -11.96 -11.62 16.92
C THR A 251 -11.89 -10.95 15.55
N SER A 252 -12.42 -11.58 14.50
CA SER A 252 -12.47 -11.02 13.14
C SER A 252 -13.32 -9.75 13.05
N ILE A 253 -14.46 -9.70 13.72
CA ILE A 253 -15.29 -8.49 13.78
C ILE A 253 -14.52 -7.39 14.54
N GLY A 254 -13.89 -7.74 15.67
CA GLY A 254 -13.05 -6.82 16.42
C GLY A 254 -11.92 -6.22 15.57
N THR A 255 -11.18 -7.06 14.82
CA THR A 255 -10.11 -6.58 13.96
C THR A 255 -10.61 -5.78 12.75
N LEU A 256 -11.77 -6.10 12.20
CA LEU A 256 -12.40 -5.26 11.16
C LEU A 256 -12.72 -3.87 11.69
N LEU A 257 -13.32 -3.77 12.88
CA LEU A 257 -13.62 -2.48 13.51
C LEU A 257 -12.35 -1.70 13.84
N LEU A 258 -11.30 -2.37 14.31
CA LEU A 258 -9.98 -1.77 14.53
C LEU A 258 -9.38 -1.24 13.22
N GLY A 259 -9.47 -2.00 12.13
CA GLY A 259 -9.01 -1.57 10.81
C GLY A 259 -9.77 -0.34 10.32
N LEU A 260 -11.10 -0.35 10.43
CA LEU A 260 -11.96 0.78 10.06
C LEU A 260 -11.66 2.04 10.89
N GLY A 261 -11.50 1.88 12.21
CA GLY A 261 -11.11 2.96 13.10
C GLY A 261 -9.73 3.54 12.77
N THR A 262 -8.76 2.67 12.44
CA THR A 262 -7.42 3.07 12.04
C THR A 262 -7.44 3.91 10.76
N ALA A 263 -8.13 3.42 9.72
CA ALA A 263 -8.30 4.16 8.46
C ALA A 263 -9.00 5.52 8.66
N PHE A 264 -10.01 5.58 9.54
CA PHE A 264 -10.71 6.82 9.83
C PHE A 264 -9.83 7.85 10.54
N ILE A 265 -9.01 7.43 11.51
CA ILE A 265 -8.06 8.29 12.22
C ILE A 265 -7.02 8.84 11.22
N LEU A 266 -6.44 7.97 10.40
CA LEU A 266 -5.45 8.35 9.39
C LEU A 266 -6.03 9.31 8.36
N GLY A 267 -7.22 9.04 7.84
CA GLY A 267 -7.90 9.93 6.89
C GLY A 267 -8.17 11.33 7.47
N ARG A 268 -8.45 11.43 8.78
CA ARG A 268 -8.58 12.75 9.44
C ARG A 268 -7.25 13.49 9.56
N ILE A 269 -6.16 12.78 9.86
CA ILE A 269 -4.82 13.38 9.93
C ILE A 269 -4.40 13.90 8.56
N GLU A 270 -4.62 13.11 7.50
CA GLU A 270 -4.31 13.50 6.12
C GLU A 270 -5.15 14.69 5.66
N HIS A 271 -6.45 14.71 5.96
CA HIS A 271 -7.31 15.86 5.63
C HIS A 271 -6.87 17.14 6.35
N LYS A 272 -6.41 17.06 7.60
CA LYS A 272 -5.91 18.25 8.32
C LYS A 272 -4.61 18.79 7.74
N GLN A 273 -3.71 17.92 7.28
CA GLN A 273 -2.42 18.35 6.73
C GLN A 273 -2.50 18.78 5.26
N GLY A 274 -3.44 18.23 4.48
CA GLY A 274 -3.71 18.70 3.11
C GLY A 274 -4.34 20.10 3.02
N ILE A 275 -4.78 20.69 4.15
CA ILE A 275 -5.26 22.08 4.24
C ILE A 275 -4.09 23.05 4.51
N THR A 276 -2.93 22.56 4.96
CA THR A 276 -1.78 23.39 5.34
C THR A 276 -0.71 23.57 4.26
N ASP A 277 -0.96 23.10 3.03
CA ASP A 277 -0.10 23.32 1.85
C ASP A 277 -0.70 24.38 0.92
#